data_AF-A0A9P4VT12-F1
#
_entry.id   AF-A0A9P4VT12-F1
#
_cell.length_a   1.000
_cell.length_b   1.000
_cell.length_c   1.000
_cell.angle_alpha   90.00
_cell.angle_beta   90.00
_cell.angle_gamma   90.00
#
_symmetry.space_group_name_H-M   'P 1'
#
loop_
_entity.id
_entity.type
_entity.pdbx_description
1 polymer ?
#
loop_
_entity_poly.entity_id
_entity_poly.type
_entity_poly.pdbx_seq_one_letter_code
_entity_poly.pdbx_strand_id
1 'polypeptide(L)'
;MAFLQRESNPLPARVPLDQSRLASSPTSGSTSDSSIFSPRSRRQLGLFFGGAAFFTLSSLITRRSLVRRYKSNIPPYYHPSNRPHGDVNGAMEALEALNIATLNVASIAMMATGGVLWAFDISSMEDMRRKIRGGLGIDGSGRSEKDAEEEFEEWLATTLARKEDKAKELKGKSEYARSNERGASR
;
A
#
# COMPACT_ATOMS: atom_id res chain seq x y z
N MET A 1 -83.55 51.78 19.99
CA MET A 1 -83.24 50.67 19.08
C MET A 1 -81.83 50.84 18.58
N ALA A 2 -80.96 49.87 18.91
CA ALA A 2 -79.61 49.63 18.39
C ALA A 2 -78.52 50.71 18.60
N PHE A 3 -77.65 50.49 19.60
CA PHE A 3 -76.22 50.77 19.48
C PHE A 3 -75.42 49.64 20.15
N LEU A 4 -74.35 49.25 19.47
CA LEU A 4 -73.58 48.02 19.58
C LEU A 4 -72.68 47.99 20.82
N GLN A 5 -72.82 46.95 21.63
CA GLN A 5 -71.91 46.65 22.74
C GLN A 5 -70.64 45.99 22.21
N ARG A 6 -69.57 46.79 22.15
CA ARG A 6 -68.20 46.38 21.86
C ARG A 6 -67.56 45.84 23.14
N GLU A 7 -67.48 44.52 23.30
CA GLU A 7 -66.69 43.91 24.38
C GLU A 7 -65.41 43.25 23.87
N SER A 8 -64.30 43.84 24.35
CA SER A 8 -63.01 43.26 24.72
C SER A 8 -62.61 41.88 24.20
N ASN A 9 -61.66 41.90 23.25
CA ASN A 9 -60.73 40.81 22.99
C ASN A 9 -59.47 41.00 23.88
N PRO A 10 -59.16 40.11 24.84
CA PRO A 10 -57.85 40.09 25.48
C PRO A 10 -56.90 39.17 24.69
N LEU A 11 -55.83 39.75 24.13
CA LEU A 11 -54.70 39.03 23.53
C LEU A 11 -54.03 38.14 24.59
N PRO A 12 -53.82 36.83 24.34
CA PRO A 12 -53.02 36.01 25.24
C PRO A 12 -51.50 36.21 24.99
N ALA A 13 -50.83 36.54 26.10
CA ALA A 13 -49.47 36.14 26.51
C ALA A 13 -48.29 36.26 25.51
N ARG A 14 -47.34 37.12 25.92
CA ARG A 14 -45.96 37.18 25.40
C ARG A 14 -45.28 35.81 25.53
N VAL A 15 -44.82 35.26 24.40
CA VAL A 15 -43.94 34.08 24.37
C VAL A 15 -42.53 34.51 24.82
N PRO A 16 -41.92 33.89 25.84
CA PRO A 16 -40.52 34.12 26.18
C PRO A 16 -39.62 33.41 25.17
N LEU A 17 -38.48 34.04 24.87
CA LEU A 17 -37.38 33.50 24.07
C LEU A 17 -36.98 32.10 24.54
N ASP A 18 -37.22 31.07 23.72
CA ASP A 18 -36.55 29.78 23.90
C ASP A 18 -35.15 29.85 23.28
N GLN A 19 -34.25 30.41 24.07
CA GLN A 19 -32.82 30.42 23.86
C GLN A 19 -32.26 29.05 24.26
N SER A 20 -32.59 28.03 23.47
CA SER A 20 -32.07 26.67 23.65
C SER A 20 -31.55 26.13 22.32
N ARG A 21 -30.60 26.85 21.71
CA ARG A 21 -29.58 26.20 20.87
C ARG A 21 -28.85 25.23 21.80
N LEU A 22 -29.29 23.98 21.84
CA LEU A 22 -28.48 22.86 22.27
C LEU A 22 -27.22 22.90 21.42
N ALA A 23 -26.18 23.49 22.00
CA ALA A 23 -24.81 23.29 21.56
C ALA A 23 -24.59 21.78 21.59
N SER A 24 -24.63 21.15 20.42
CA SER A 24 -24.04 19.84 20.21
C SER A 24 -22.54 20.00 20.37
N SER A 25 -22.08 19.97 21.62
CA SER A 25 -20.69 19.71 21.95
C SER A 25 -20.28 18.40 21.26
N PRO A 26 -19.32 18.37 20.33
CA PRO A 26 -18.69 17.12 19.93
C PRO A 26 -17.73 16.70 21.05
N THR A 27 -18.27 16.30 22.20
CA THR A 27 -17.50 15.61 23.23
C THR A 27 -17.47 14.14 22.86
N SER A 28 -16.50 13.79 22.04
CA SER A 28 -15.89 12.46 22.08
C SER A 28 -14.41 12.69 21.90
N GLY A 29 -13.80 13.07 23.03
CA GLY A 29 -12.36 13.10 23.17
C GLY A 29 -11.79 11.79 22.66
N SER A 30 -10.82 11.93 21.77
CA SER A 30 -9.84 10.93 21.38
C SER A 30 -9.19 10.33 22.63
N THR A 31 -9.77 9.26 23.14
CA THR A 31 -9.02 8.28 23.91
C THR A 31 -8.59 7.24 22.88
N SER A 32 -7.39 7.43 22.34
CA SER A 32 -6.65 6.39 21.64
C SER A 32 -6.32 5.30 22.65
N ASP A 33 -7.31 4.51 23.00
CA ASP A 33 -7.13 3.24 23.68
C ASP A 33 -6.77 2.22 22.58
N SER A 34 -5.58 2.39 22.02
CA SER A 34 -4.99 1.53 20.99
C SER A 34 -4.51 0.22 21.61
N SER A 35 -5.42 -0.45 22.32
CA SER A 35 -5.20 -1.84 22.72
C SER A 35 -5.21 -2.68 21.44
N ILE A 36 -4.07 -3.30 21.16
CA ILE A 36 -3.81 -4.22 20.04
C ILE A 36 -4.79 -5.41 20.02
N PHE A 37 -5.57 -5.61 21.11
CA PHE A 37 -6.57 -6.65 21.27
C PHE A 37 -8.01 -6.13 21.37
N SER A 38 -8.24 -4.84 21.15
CA SER A 38 -9.60 -4.25 21.10
C SER A 38 -10.43 -4.91 19.98
N PRO A 39 -11.76 -5.09 20.14
CA PRO A 39 -12.64 -5.60 19.10
C PRO A 39 -12.59 -4.78 17.80
N ARG A 40 -12.17 -3.50 17.85
CA ARG A 40 -11.89 -2.68 16.66
C ARG A 40 -10.61 -3.13 15.93
N SER A 41 -9.53 -3.36 16.68
CA SER A 41 -8.24 -3.87 16.18
C SER A 41 -8.37 -5.21 15.46
N ARG A 42 -9.23 -6.10 15.95
CA ARG A 42 -9.50 -7.41 15.32
C ARG A 42 -10.10 -7.29 13.90
N ARG A 43 -10.90 -6.25 13.62
CA ARG A 43 -11.43 -6.01 12.26
C ARG A 43 -10.36 -5.43 11.34
N GLN A 44 -9.49 -4.56 11.85
CA GLN A 44 -8.37 -3.97 11.12
C GLN A 44 -7.29 -5.01 10.78
N LEU A 45 -7.01 -5.93 11.71
CA LEU A 45 -6.06 -7.03 11.52
C LEU A 45 -6.54 -8.07 10.49
N GLY A 46 -7.83 -8.13 10.16
CA GLY A 46 -8.37 -9.11 9.21
C GLY A 46 -7.77 -9.00 7.80
N LEU A 47 -7.59 -7.78 7.29
CA LEU A 47 -6.96 -7.54 5.99
C LEU A 47 -5.47 -7.89 6.00
N PHE A 48 -4.78 -7.56 7.10
CA PHE A 48 -3.37 -7.91 7.28
C PHE A 48 -3.15 -9.42 7.36
N PHE A 49 -3.91 -10.13 8.21
CA PHE A 49 -3.82 -11.59 8.31
C PHE A 49 -4.29 -12.28 7.04
N GLY A 50 -5.31 -11.75 6.35
CA GLY A 50 -5.73 -12.25 5.05
C GLY A 50 -4.60 -12.14 4.01
N GLY A 51 -3.97 -10.96 3.91
CA GLY A 51 -2.81 -10.74 3.06
C GLY A 51 -1.60 -11.61 3.44
N ALA A 52 -1.33 -11.77 4.73
CA ALA A 52 -0.22 -12.58 5.23
C ALA A 52 -0.43 -14.08 5.01
N ALA A 53 -1.66 -14.58 5.22
CA ALA A 53 -2.02 -15.95 4.92
C ALA A 53 -1.93 -16.23 3.41
N PHE A 54 -2.42 -15.30 2.58
CA PHE A 54 -2.32 -15.42 1.13
C PHE A 54 -0.87 -15.37 0.64
N PHE A 55 -0.03 -14.49 1.19
CA PHE A 55 1.40 -14.40 0.89
C PHE A 55 2.16 -15.67 1.27
N THR A 56 1.95 -16.19 2.47
CA THR A 56 2.61 -17.42 2.92
C THR A 56 2.21 -18.61 2.05
N LEU A 57 0.93 -18.74 1.71
CA LEU A 57 0.45 -19.77 0.80
C LEU A 57 1.04 -19.62 -0.62
N SER A 58 1.06 -18.40 -1.17
CA SER A 58 1.67 -18.10 -2.48
C SER A 58 3.17 -18.42 -2.51
N SER A 59 3.88 -18.06 -1.45
CA SER A 59 5.32 -18.33 -1.29
C SER A 59 5.61 -19.83 -1.22
N LEU A 60 4.78 -20.60 -0.50
CA LEU A 60 4.91 -22.06 -0.44
C LEU A 60 4.67 -22.73 -1.81
N ILE A 61 3.65 -22.27 -2.55
CA ILE A 61 3.38 -22.76 -3.91
C ILE A 61 4.55 -22.46 -4.84
N THR A 62 5.08 -21.24 -4.76
CA THR A 62 6.26 -20.80 -5.52
C THR A 62 7.47 -21.68 -5.22
N ARG A 63 7.78 -21.88 -3.93
CA ARG A 63 8.89 -22.74 -3.50
C ARG A 63 8.71 -24.17 -4.00
N ARG A 64 7.50 -24.72 -3.93
CA ARG A 64 7.19 -26.07 -4.44
C ARG A 64 7.38 -26.15 -5.95
N SER A 65 6.95 -25.15 -6.72
CA SER A 65 7.12 -25.15 -8.18
C SER A 65 8.60 -25.04 -8.58
N LEU A 66 9.33 -24.11 -7.96
CA LEU A 66 10.76 -23.92 -8.19
C LEU A 66 11.57 -25.17 -7.86
N VAL A 67 11.31 -25.83 -6.71
CA VAL A 67 12.01 -27.07 -6.34
C VAL A 67 11.72 -28.20 -7.33
N ARG A 68 10.46 -28.31 -7.82
CA ARG A 68 10.10 -29.30 -8.84
C ARG A 68 10.87 -29.04 -10.14
N ARG A 69 10.85 -27.79 -10.64
CA ARG A 69 11.57 -27.38 -11.85
C ARG A 69 13.08 -27.55 -11.73
N TYR A 70 13.65 -27.21 -10.57
CA TYR A 70 15.06 -27.36 -10.29
C TYR A 70 15.49 -28.84 -10.38
N LYS A 71 14.73 -29.75 -9.77
CA LYS A 71 14.99 -31.20 -9.86
C LYS A 71 14.88 -31.73 -11.30
N SER A 72 13.93 -31.23 -12.09
CA SER A 72 13.78 -31.61 -13.50
C SER A 72 14.85 -31.04 -14.42
N ASN A 73 15.54 -29.98 -14.02
CA ASN A 73 16.61 -29.34 -14.80
C ASN A 73 18.02 -29.86 -14.46
N ILE A 74 18.16 -30.76 -13.47
CA ILE A 74 19.46 -31.36 -13.15
C ILE A 74 19.78 -32.41 -14.21
N PRO A 75 20.79 -32.19 -15.08
CA PRO A 75 21.15 -33.16 -16.09
C PRO A 75 21.74 -34.43 -15.43
N PRO A 76 21.49 -35.62 -16.01
CA PRO A 76 22.16 -36.85 -15.58
C PRO A 76 23.68 -36.76 -15.84
N TYR A 77 24.43 -37.63 -15.17
CA TYR A 77 25.91 -37.64 -15.20
C TYR A 77 26.51 -37.71 -16.61
N TYR A 78 25.78 -38.31 -17.57
CA TYR A 78 26.16 -38.40 -18.97
C TYR A 78 25.12 -37.66 -19.83
N HIS A 79 25.17 -36.33 -19.81
CA HIS A 79 24.38 -35.49 -20.72
C HIS A 79 25.28 -34.84 -21.77
N PRO A 80 24.94 -34.92 -23.07
CA PRO A 80 25.72 -34.27 -24.12
C PRO A 80 25.69 -32.74 -23.95
N SER A 81 26.84 -32.08 -24.14
CA SER A 81 26.96 -30.61 -24.03
C SER A 81 26.27 -29.85 -25.17
N ASN A 82 25.99 -30.53 -26.29
CA ASN A 82 25.40 -29.94 -27.50
C ASN A 82 23.86 -29.99 -27.53
N ARG A 83 23.22 -30.44 -26.45
CA ARG A 83 21.75 -30.44 -26.36
C ARG A 83 21.30 -29.84 -25.03
N PRO A 84 20.25 -29.01 -25.02
CA PRO A 84 19.62 -28.58 -23.78
C PRO A 84 19.01 -29.80 -23.08
N HIS A 85 19.07 -29.81 -21.75
CA HIS A 85 18.44 -30.85 -20.94
C HIS A 85 16.96 -30.53 -20.76
N GLY A 86 16.09 -31.41 -21.27
CA GLY A 86 14.64 -31.27 -21.18
C GLY A 86 14.01 -30.47 -22.32
N ASP A 87 12.72 -30.71 -22.55
CA ASP A 87 11.91 -29.95 -23.49
C ASP A 87 11.34 -28.70 -22.80
N VAL A 88 11.78 -27.53 -23.26
CA VAL A 88 11.31 -26.23 -22.77
C VAL A 88 10.23 -25.68 -23.70
N ASN A 89 9.01 -25.52 -23.19
CA ASN A 89 7.96 -24.77 -23.87
C ASN A 89 7.98 -23.32 -23.37
N GLY A 90 8.66 -22.44 -24.13
CA GLY A 90 8.88 -21.05 -23.72
C GLY A 90 7.58 -20.28 -23.42
N ALA A 91 6.48 -20.54 -24.13
CA ALA A 91 5.20 -19.89 -23.88
C ALA A 91 4.58 -20.34 -22.54
N MET A 92 4.64 -21.64 -22.25
CA MET A 92 4.16 -22.19 -20.98
C MET A 92 5.02 -21.74 -19.80
N GLU A 93 6.34 -21.68 -20.00
CA GLU A 93 7.27 -21.17 -18.98
C GLU A 93 7.07 -19.69 -18.68
N ALA A 94 6.84 -18.87 -19.71
CA ALA A 94 6.54 -17.45 -19.54
C ALA A 94 5.24 -17.23 -18.75
N LEU A 95 4.18 -17.99 -19.04
CA LEU A 95 2.91 -17.91 -18.31
C LEU A 95 3.06 -18.35 -16.85
N GLU A 96 3.81 -19.42 -16.59
CA GLU A 96 4.08 -19.87 -15.22
C GLU A 96 4.90 -18.83 -14.45
N ALA A 97 5.95 -18.28 -15.08
CA ALA A 97 6.77 -17.23 -14.48
C ALA A 97 5.96 -15.95 -14.19
N LEU A 98 5.09 -15.56 -15.12
CA LEU A 98 4.18 -14.43 -14.95
C LEU A 98 3.27 -14.65 -13.75
N ASN A 99 2.61 -15.81 -13.66
CA ASN A 99 1.71 -16.11 -12.54
C ASN A 99 2.45 -16.20 -11.19
N ILE A 100 3.63 -16.79 -11.16
CA ILE A 100 4.47 -16.84 -9.95
C ILE A 100 4.84 -15.42 -9.51
N ALA A 101 5.22 -14.55 -10.45
CA ALA A 101 5.60 -13.18 -10.14
C ALA A 101 4.40 -12.35 -9.66
N THR A 102 3.27 -12.39 -10.38
CA THR A 102 2.10 -11.57 -10.08
C THR A 102 1.46 -11.96 -8.76
N LEU A 103 1.34 -13.26 -8.45
CA LEU A 103 0.77 -13.72 -7.18
C LEU A 103 1.63 -13.30 -5.98
N ASN A 104 2.95 -13.37 -6.10
CA ASN A 104 3.86 -12.94 -5.04
C ASN A 104 3.87 -11.41 -4.86
N VAL A 105 3.88 -10.63 -5.95
CA VAL A 105 3.80 -9.16 -5.86
C VAL A 105 2.45 -8.70 -5.33
N ALA A 106 1.35 -9.28 -5.82
CA ALA A 106 0.00 -8.96 -5.36
C ALA A 106 -0.20 -9.30 -3.88
N SER A 107 0.37 -10.41 -3.41
CA SER A 107 0.29 -10.78 -2.00
C SER A 107 1.15 -9.89 -1.09
N ILE A 108 2.35 -9.49 -1.52
CA ILE A 108 3.14 -8.46 -0.82
C ILE A 108 2.36 -7.15 -0.76
N ALA A 109 1.74 -6.73 -1.86
CA ALA A 109 0.94 -5.51 -1.90
C ALA A 109 -0.25 -5.57 -0.92
N MET A 110 -0.97 -6.69 -0.86
CA MET A 110 -2.05 -6.88 0.11
C MET A 110 -1.54 -6.90 1.56
N MET A 111 -0.44 -7.59 1.84
CA MET A 111 0.16 -7.63 3.18
C MET A 111 0.65 -6.23 3.60
N ALA A 112 1.36 -5.52 2.72
CA ALA A 112 1.84 -4.16 2.96
C ALA A 112 0.67 -3.20 3.19
N THR A 113 -0.37 -3.28 2.36
CA THR A 113 -1.59 -2.47 2.53
C THR A 113 -2.24 -2.76 3.90
N GLY A 114 -2.39 -4.04 4.27
CA GLY A 114 -2.92 -4.41 5.59
C GLY A 114 -2.03 -3.95 6.74
N GLY A 115 -0.70 -4.00 6.57
CA GLY A 115 0.27 -3.58 7.58
C GLY A 115 0.28 -2.07 7.78
N VAL A 116 0.15 -1.29 6.69
CA VAL A 116 -0.01 0.16 6.72
C VAL A 116 -1.32 0.52 7.43
N LEU A 117 -2.44 -0.11 7.07
CA LEU A 117 -3.73 0.14 7.74
C LEU A 117 -3.67 -0.15 9.25
N TRP A 118 -2.92 -1.18 9.65
CA TRP A 118 -2.68 -1.50 11.05
C TRP A 118 -1.76 -0.48 11.74
N ALA A 119 -0.62 -0.12 11.14
CA ALA A 119 0.35 0.81 11.72
C ALA A 119 -0.22 2.24 11.90
N PHE A 120 -1.09 2.67 10.99
CA PHE A 120 -1.77 3.96 11.09
C PHE A 120 -3.09 3.89 11.87
N ASP A 121 -3.48 2.77 12.48
CA ASP A 121 -4.74 2.61 13.23
C ASP A 121 -5.96 3.18 12.49
N ILE A 122 -6.04 2.93 11.17
CA ILE A 122 -7.13 3.46 10.33
C ILE A 122 -8.30 2.50 10.43
N SER A 123 -9.28 2.80 11.29
CA SER A 123 -10.49 1.96 11.48
C SER A 123 -11.66 2.29 10.55
N SER A 124 -11.67 3.48 9.96
CA SER A 124 -12.75 3.97 9.11
C SER A 124 -12.26 4.95 8.04
N MET A 125 -13.09 5.20 7.01
CA MET A 125 -12.83 6.25 6.03
C MET A 125 -12.72 7.64 6.68
N GLU A 126 -13.39 7.87 7.80
CA GLU A 126 -13.32 9.13 8.55
C GLU A 126 -11.94 9.31 9.21
N ASP A 127 -11.37 8.24 9.78
CA ASP A 127 -10.02 8.24 10.37
C ASP A 127 -8.95 8.46 9.30
N MET A 128 -9.14 7.84 8.13
CA MET A 128 -8.30 8.06 6.95
C MET A 128 -8.36 9.52 6.52
N ARG A 129 -9.57 10.08 6.39
CA ARG A 129 -9.77 11.49 6.01
C ARG A 129 -9.19 12.45 7.04
N ARG A 130 -9.33 12.14 8.34
CA ARG A 130 -8.79 12.94 9.45
C ARG A 130 -7.27 12.90 9.50
N LYS A 131 -6.64 11.74 9.26
CA LYS A 131 -5.18 11.61 9.18
C LYS A 131 -4.60 12.23 7.91
N ILE A 132 -5.26 12.08 6.77
CA ILE A 132 -4.85 12.77 5.52
C ILE A 132 -4.96 14.28 5.71
N ARG A 133 -6.04 14.77 6.32
CA ARG A 133 -6.26 16.21 6.53
C ARG A 133 -5.40 16.80 7.66
N GLY A 134 -5.07 16.01 8.68
CA GLY A 134 -4.14 16.38 9.74
C GLY A 134 -2.66 16.26 9.34
N GLY A 135 -2.33 15.39 8.39
CA GLY A 135 -1.00 15.26 7.79
C GLY A 135 -0.69 16.32 6.73
N LEU A 136 -1.72 16.85 6.05
CA LEU A 136 -1.61 17.91 5.02
C LEU A 136 -1.34 19.33 5.59
N GLY A 137 -0.71 19.46 6.77
CA GLY A 137 -0.23 20.75 7.26
C GLY A 137 -1.30 21.83 7.53
N ILE A 138 -2.60 21.49 7.60
CA ILE A 138 -3.68 22.47 7.86
C ILE A 138 -3.57 23.09 9.27
N ASP A 139 -2.76 22.53 10.17
CA ASP A 139 -2.41 23.10 11.49
C ASP A 139 -1.09 23.91 11.51
N GLY A 140 -0.56 24.33 10.35
CA GLY A 140 0.45 25.41 10.29
C GLY A 140 1.90 25.02 10.60
N SER A 141 2.23 23.73 10.67
CA SER A 141 3.62 23.25 10.74
C SER A 141 4.11 22.85 9.34
N GLY A 142 4.43 23.84 8.51
CA GLY A 142 4.98 23.67 7.15
C GLY A 142 6.37 23.00 7.05
N ARG A 143 6.78 22.26 8.09
CA ARG A 143 7.99 21.44 8.10
C ARG A 143 7.77 20.05 7.52
N SER A 144 6.60 19.43 7.72
CA SER A 144 6.44 18.00 7.35
C SER A 144 6.31 17.74 5.84
N GLU A 145 5.67 18.64 5.07
CA GLU A 145 5.51 18.43 3.62
C GLU A 145 6.81 18.71 2.87
N LYS A 146 7.50 19.81 3.21
CA LYS A 146 8.77 20.18 2.58
C LYS A 146 9.88 19.18 2.88
N ASP A 147 9.96 18.69 4.12
CA ASP A 147 10.96 17.68 4.53
C ASP A 147 10.70 16.34 3.83
N ALA A 148 9.42 15.94 3.69
CA ALA A 148 9.06 14.75 2.93
C ALA A 148 9.34 14.87 1.41
N GLU A 149 9.15 16.06 0.83
CA GLU A 149 9.52 16.34 -0.56
C GLU A 149 11.04 16.29 -0.77
N GLU A 150 11.83 16.85 0.16
CA GLU A 150 13.29 16.84 0.10
C GLU A 150 13.86 15.42 0.27
N GLU A 151 13.34 14.64 1.22
CA GLU A 151 13.69 13.21 1.40
C GLU A 151 13.33 12.39 0.13
N PHE A 152 12.21 12.71 -0.51
CA PHE A 152 11.79 12.04 -1.74
C PHE A 152 12.71 12.38 -2.91
N GLU A 153 13.10 13.65 -3.05
CA GLU A 153 14.05 14.11 -4.07
C GLU A 153 15.42 13.47 -3.90
N GLU A 154 15.96 13.41 -2.67
CA GLU A 154 17.24 12.76 -2.38
C GLU A 154 17.20 11.26 -2.68
N TRP A 155 16.09 10.59 -2.33
CA TRP A 155 15.89 9.18 -2.65
C TRP A 155 15.79 8.94 -4.17
N LEU A 156 15.07 9.79 -4.89
CA LEU A 156 14.95 9.72 -6.34
C LEU A 156 16.30 9.93 -7.02
N ALA A 157 17.05 10.96 -6.60
CA ALA A 157 18.37 11.26 -7.12
C ALA A 157 19.32 10.09 -6.90
N THR A 158 19.36 9.53 -5.68
CA THR A 158 20.20 8.38 -5.35
C THR A 158 19.84 7.14 -6.17
N THR A 159 18.54 6.92 -6.38
CA THR A 159 18.04 5.76 -7.15
C THR A 159 18.36 5.89 -8.64
N LEU A 160 18.21 7.09 -9.22
CA LEU A 160 18.54 7.37 -10.60
C LEU A 160 20.04 7.32 -10.84
N ALA A 161 20.84 7.93 -9.97
CA ALA A 161 22.31 7.86 -10.04
C ALA A 161 22.80 6.40 -10.00
N ARG A 162 22.29 5.59 -9.05
CA ARG A 162 22.61 4.16 -8.97
C ARG A 162 22.24 3.39 -10.24
N LYS A 163 21.12 3.75 -10.88
CA LYS A 163 20.69 3.12 -12.14
C LYS A 163 21.60 3.48 -13.31
N GLU A 164 22.01 4.75 -13.40
CA GLU A 164 22.93 5.22 -14.43
C GLU A 164 24.31 4.58 -14.30
N ASP A 165 24.84 4.48 -13.08
CA ASP A 165 26.15 3.87 -12.82
C ASP A 165 26.17 2.40 -13.20
N LYS A 166 25.11 1.66 -12.83
CA LYS A 166 24.96 0.24 -13.22
C LYS A 166 24.82 0.08 -14.73
N ALA A 167 24.13 0.99 -15.42
CA ALA A 167 24.00 0.97 -16.87
C ALA A 167 25.34 1.24 -17.58
N LYS A 168 26.16 2.16 -17.06
CA LYS A 168 27.51 2.45 -17.56
C LYS A 168 28.45 1.27 -17.34
N GLU A 169 28.40 0.63 -16.16
CA GLU A 169 29.21 -0.55 -15.85
C GLU A 169 28.91 -1.73 -16.79
N LEU A 170 27.62 -1.97 -17.08
CA LEU A 170 27.20 -3.02 -18.00
C LEU A 170 27.65 -2.74 -19.44
N LYS A 171 27.56 -1.48 -19.89
CA LYS A 171 28.08 -1.09 -21.21
C LYS A 171 29.60 -1.26 -21.29
N GLY A 172 30.35 -0.80 -20.28
CA GLY A 172 31.80 -0.94 -20.24
C GLY A 172 32.25 -2.40 -20.25
N LYS A 173 31.58 -3.27 -19.48
CA LYS A 173 31.82 -4.72 -19.49
C LYS A 173 31.53 -5.35 -20.86
N SER A 174 30.47 -4.92 -21.53
CA SER A 174 30.14 -5.41 -22.88
C SER A 174 31.15 -4.97 -23.94
N GLU A 175 31.66 -3.75 -23.86
CA GLU A 175 32.68 -3.25 -24.80
C GLU A 175 34.05 -3.88 -24.57
N TYR A 176 34.44 -4.10 -23.30
CA TYR A 176 35.66 -4.82 -22.93
C TYR A 176 35.62 -6.29 -23.37
N ALA A 177 34.48 -6.98 -23.18
CA ALA A 177 34.32 -8.34 -23.68
C ALA A 177 34.47 -8.39 -25.22
N ARG A 178 33.86 -7.43 -25.93
CA ARG A 178 33.90 -7.36 -27.40
C ARG A 178 35.26 -6.95 -27.97
N SER A 179 36.09 -6.22 -27.22
CA SER A 179 37.46 -5.89 -27.64
C SER A 179 38.41 -7.07 -27.43
N ASN A 180 38.24 -7.80 -26.32
CA ASN A 180 39.03 -9.00 -26.02
C ASN A 180 38.81 -10.13 -27.04
N GLU A 181 37.56 -10.34 -27.47
CA GLU A 181 37.23 -11.34 -28.52
C GLU A 181 37.78 -11.00 -29.91
N ARG A 182 37.99 -9.71 -30.21
CA ARG A 182 38.57 -9.28 -31.50
C ARG A 182 40.09 -9.37 -31.52
N GLY A 183 40.75 -9.33 -30.37
CA GLY A 183 42.19 -9.49 -30.23
C GLY A 183 42.66 -10.95 -30.30
N ALA A 184 41.79 -11.92 -29.98
CA ALA A 184 42.12 -13.34 -29.95
C ALA A 184 42.09 -14.05 -31.32
N SER A 185 41.56 -13.40 -32.35
CA SER A 185 41.34 -13.98 -33.69
C SER A 185 42.43 -13.62 -34.71
N ARG A 186 43.66 -13.31 -34.28
CA ARG A 186 44.78 -12.96 -35.15
C ARG A 186 45.99 -13.84 -34.93
#